data_AF-A0AAV9R724-F1
#
_entry.id   AF-A0AAV9R724-F1
#
_cell.length_a   1.000
_cell.length_b   1.000
_cell.length_c   1.000
_cell.angle_alpha   90.00
_cell.angle_beta   90.00
_cell.angle_gamma   90.00
#
_symmetry.space_group_name_H-M   'P 1'
#
loop_
_entity.id
_entity.type
_entity.pdbx_description
1 polymer ?
#
loop_
_entity_poly.entity_id
_entity_poly.type
_entity_poly.pdbx_seq_one_letter_code
_entity_poly.pdbx_strand_id
1 'polypeptide(L)'
;MFWRKDEKELNEDVEYGEILPNSDGTFQISANLNNSLVLPEDWNRYDCVFQLSGEKNTIITKLDKMVTRTNWGKNETGNTKETSSDLMVAVSVPVVAAVVFTVHRRKKAPDSVHEISERLNPKKSISNTAHSRTSIVDSPS
;
A
#
# COMPACT_ATOMS: atom_id res chain seq x y z
N MET A 1 11.57 -33.21 -1.79
CA MET A 1 10.28 -32.55 -1.50
C MET A 1 9.37 -33.61 -0.92
N PHE A 2 8.59 -33.31 0.11
CA PHE A 2 7.63 -34.24 0.70
C PHE A 2 6.47 -33.48 1.33
N TRP A 3 5.36 -34.17 1.56
CA TRP A 3 4.26 -33.64 2.36
C TRP A 3 4.35 -34.16 3.79
N ARG A 4 3.94 -33.34 4.75
CA ARG A 4 3.74 -33.78 6.13
C ARG A 4 2.40 -33.27 6.67
N LYS A 5 1.81 -34.04 7.57
CA LYS A 5 0.65 -33.65 8.38
C LYS A 5 1.04 -33.71 9.84
N ASP A 6 0.86 -32.62 10.58
CA ASP A 6 1.20 -32.55 12.01
C ASP A 6 2.60 -33.12 12.31
N GLU A 7 3.62 -32.66 11.57
CA GLU A 7 5.02 -33.11 11.67
C GLU A 7 5.32 -34.52 11.14
N LYS A 8 4.32 -35.35 10.83
CA LYS A 8 4.50 -36.69 10.26
C LYS A 8 4.52 -36.64 8.73
N GLU A 9 5.58 -37.16 8.13
CA GLU A 9 5.70 -37.32 6.68
C GLU A 9 4.62 -38.25 6.11
N LEU A 10 4.05 -37.87 4.96
CA LEU A 10 3.03 -38.59 4.22
C LEU A 10 3.65 -39.23 2.98
N ASN A 11 3.46 -40.54 2.84
CA ASN A 11 3.96 -41.31 1.70
C ASN A 11 2.86 -41.96 0.86
N GLU A 12 1.75 -42.38 1.47
CA GLU A 12 0.68 -43.14 0.79
C GLU A 12 -0.27 -42.25 -0.01
N ASP A 13 -0.53 -41.02 0.45
CA ASP A 13 -1.47 -40.09 -0.18
C ASP A 13 -0.79 -39.08 -1.14
N VAL A 14 0.49 -39.31 -1.45
CA VAL A 14 1.32 -38.40 -2.23
C VAL A 14 1.79 -39.07 -3.50
N GLU A 15 1.44 -38.48 -4.64
CA GLU A 15 1.96 -38.86 -5.94
C GLU A 15 3.09 -37.91 -6.35
N TYR A 16 4.30 -38.45 -6.47
CA TYR A 16 5.46 -37.69 -6.93
C TYR A 16 5.50 -37.67 -8.47
N GLY A 17 5.56 -36.47 -9.04
CA GLY A 17 5.74 -36.29 -10.47
C GLY A 17 7.19 -36.45 -10.90
N GLU A 18 7.39 -36.53 -12.21
CA GLU A 18 8.72 -36.57 -12.81
C GLU A 18 9.46 -35.24 -12.65
N ILE A 19 10.79 -35.28 -12.68
CA ILE A 19 11.63 -34.08 -12.74
C ILE A 19 11.68 -33.63 -14.19
N LEU A 20 11.08 -32.47 -14.48
CA LEU A 20 11.04 -31.92 -15.83
C LEU A 20 12.05 -30.78 -15.98
N PRO A 21 12.87 -30.76 -17.03
CA PRO A 21 13.77 -29.64 -17.31
C PRO A 21 12.98 -28.44 -17.84
N ASN A 22 13.37 -27.25 -17.41
CA ASN A 22 12.91 -25.98 -17.95
C ASN A 22 13.91 -25.47 -19.01
N SER A 23 13.46 -24.57 -19.89
CA SER A 23 14.28 -24.02 -20.98
C SER A 23 15.43 -23.13 -20.50
N ASP A 24 15.37 -22.63 -19.27
CA ASP A 24 16.38 -21.78 -18.64
C ASP A 24 17.47 -22.57 -17.89
N GLY A 25 17.45 -23.90 -18.00
CA GLY A 25 18.39 -24.80 -17.32
C GLY A 25 18.03 -25.12 -15.87
N THR A 26 16.87 -24.66 -15.37
CA THR A 26 16.30 -25.10 -14.09
C THR A 26 15.47 -26.38 -14.25
N PHE A 27 14.98 -26.92 -13.13
CA PHE A 27 14.09 -28.07 -13.13
C PHE A 27 12.82 -27.76 -12.34
N GLN A 28 11.72 -28.40 -12.72
CA GLN A 28 10.50 -28.45 -11.93
C GLN A 28 10.25 -29.88 -11.43
N ILE A 29 9.66 -29.98 -10.24
CA ILE A 29 9.27 -31.22 -9.59
C ILE A 29 7.93 -30.99 -8.89
N SER A 30 7.04 -31.99 -8.91
CA SER A 30 5.73 -31.91 -8.26
C SER A 30 5.53 -33.04 -7.26
N ALA A 31 4.74 -32.78 -6.22
CA ALA A 31 4.24 -33.79 -5.28
C ALA A 31 2.77 -33.48 -5.03
N ASN A 32 1.88 -34.31 -5.57
CA ASN A 32 0.45 -34.11 -5.56
C ASN A 32 -0.15 -34.83 -4.35
N LEU A 33 -0.70 -34.07 -3.41
CA LEU A 33 -1.43 -34.61 -2.26
C LEU A 33 -2.89 -34.83 -2.65
N ASN A 34 -3.40 -36.05 -2.50
CA ASN A 34 -4.84 -36.29 -2.62
C ASN A 34 -5.55 -35.87 -1.33
N ASN A 35 -6.09 -34.66 -1.30
CA ASN A 35 -6.84 -34.12 -0.17
C ASN A 35 -8.36 -34.06 -0.41
N SER A 36 -8.88 -34.84 -1.35
CA SER A 36 -10.30 -34.80 -1.77
C SER A 36 -11.30 -35.05 -0.63
N LEU A 37 -10.90 -35.80 0.40
CA LEU A 37 -11.71 -36.10 1.58
C LEU A 37 -11.36 -35.22 2.79
N VAL A 38 -10.45 -34.25 2.63
CA VAL A 38 -9.98 -33.37 3.71
C VAL A 38 -10.76 -32.05 3.64
N LEU A 39 -11.43 -31.74 4.74
CA LEU A 39 -12.14 -30.46 4.88
C LEU A 39 -11.16 -29.29 4.79
N PRO A 40 -11.53 -28.17 4.12
CA PRO A 40 -10.67 -26.99 4.01
C PRO A 40 -10.18 -26.44 5.36
N GLU A 41 -10.95 -26.64 6.44
CA GLU A 41 -10.61 -26.26 7.81
C GLU A 41 -9.38 -27.00 8.35
N ASP A 42 -9.12 -28.21 7.85
CA ASP A 42 -7.98 -29.06 8.24
C ASP A 42 -6.75 -28.90 7.32
N TRP A 43 -6.83 -28.08 6.26
CA TRP A 43 -5.73 -27.90 5.31
C TRP A 43 -4.46 -27.33 5.96
N ASN A 44 -4.63 -26.45 6.94
CA ASN A 44 -3.52 -25.78 7.65
C ASN A 44 -2.60 -26.74 8.44
N ARG A 45 -2.99 -28.01 8.57
CA ARG A 45 -2.21 -29.08 9.20
C ARG A 45 -1.20 -29.70 8.25
N TYR A 46 -1.30 -29.40 6.95
CA TYR A 46 -0.47 -29.96 5.90
C TYR A 46 0.59 -28.95 5.45
N ASP A 47 1.84 -29.40 5.43
CA ASP A 47 2.97 -28.66 4.88
C ASP A 47 3.58 -29.43 3.71
N CYS A 48 3.88 -28.73 2.62
CA CYS A 48 4.84 -29.18 1.62
C CYS A 48 6.23 -28.68 2.01
N VAL A 49 7.18 -29.59 2.18
CA VAL A 49 8.53 -29.30 2.65
C VAL A 49 9.54 -29.59 1.54
N PHE A 50 10.32 -28.57 1.19
CA PHE A 50 11.41 -28.66 0.23
C PHE A 50 12.74 -28.38 0.93
N GLN A 51 13.58 -29.41 0.99
CA GLN A 51 14.94 -29.29 1.53
C GLN A 51 15.91 -29.05 0.39
N LEU A 52 16.63 -27.93 0.42
CA LEU A 52 17.80 -27.70 -0.43
C LEU A 52 19.03 -28.37 0.18
N SER A 53 20.00 -28.77 -0.64
CA SER A 53 21.26 -29.30 -0.12
C SER A 53 21.97 -28.22 0.72
N GLY A 54 22.16 -28.53 2.01
CA GLY A 54 22.56 -27.56 3.04
C GLY A 54 21.43 -27.36 4.06
N GLU A 55 21.55 -28.02 5.21
CA GLU A 55 20.59 -28.17 6.31
C GLU A 55 19.84 -26.89 6.74
N LYS A 56 20.40 -25.72 6.43
CA LYS A 56 19.83 -24.40 6.79
C LYS A 56 18.73 -23.92 5.84
N ASN A 57 18.57 -24.52 4.66
CA ASN A 57 17.71 -24.01 3.60
C ASN A 57 16.49 -24.93 3.38
N THR A 58 15.56 -24.93 4.34
CA THR A 58 14.26 -25.60 4.20
C THR A 58 13.18 -24.59 3.84
N ILE A 59 12.47 -24.83 2.74
CA ILE A 59 11.29 -24.05 2.33
C ILE A 59 10.05 -24.84 2.75
N ILE A 60 9.18 -24.20 3.54
CA ILE A 60 7.93 -24.80 4.02
C ILE A 60 6.76 -24.00 3.44
N THR A 61 5.90 -24.69 2.69
CA THR A 61 4.70 -24.11 2.11
C THR A 61 3.48 -24.75 2.76
N LYS A 62 2.68 -23.95 3.47
CA LYS A 62 1.43 -24.39 4.11
C LYS A 62 0.32 -24.54 3.08
N LEU A 63 -0.46 -25.61 3.19
CA LEU A 63 -1.71 -25.71 2.48
C LEU A 63 -2.77 -24.87 3.22
N ASP A 64 -3.13 -23.73 2.64
CA ASP A 64 -4.11 -22.81 3.24
C ASP A 64 -5.02 -22.27 2.13
N LYS A 65 -6.34 -22.32 2.36
CA LYS A 65 -7.35 -21.80 1.43
C LYS A 65 -7.17 -20.32 1.11
N MET A 66 -6.69 -19.51 2.06
CA MET A 66 -6.49 -18.07 1.83
C MET A 66 -5.23 -17.74 1.03
N VAL A 67 -4.20 -18.57 1.12
CA VAL A 67 -2.89 -18.33 0.49
C VAL A 67 -2.73 -19.11 -0.83
N THR A 68 -3.45 -20.22 -0.96
CA THR A 68 -3.37 -21.11 -2.14
C THR A 68 -4.27 -20.61 -3.25
N ARG A 69 -3.68 -20.12 -4.34
CA ARG A 69 -4.40 -19.81 -5.56
C ARG A 69 -4.79 -21.12 -6.27
N THR A 70 -6.07 -21.47 -6.24
CA THR A 70 -6.61 -22.58 -7.03
C THR A 70 -6.99 -22.13 -8.44
N ASN A 71 -6.77 -22.97 -9.45
CA ASN A 71 -7.30 -22.76 -10.80
C ASN A 71 -8.73 -23.30 -10.99
N TRP A 72 -9.38 -23.78 -9.91
CA TRP A 72 -10.75 -24.27 -9.93
C TRP A 72 -11.70 -23.19 -10.47
N GLY A 73 -12.45 -23.52 -11.52
CA GLY A 73 -13.47 -22.63 -12.08
C GLY A 73 -14.41 -22.18 -10.96
N LYS A 74 -14.68 -20.86 -10.89
CA LYS A 74 -15.62 -20.31 -9.91
C LYS A 74 -17.04 -20.71 -10.29
N ASN A 75 -17.42 -21.93 -9.96
CA ASN A 75 -18.82 -22.30 -9.84
C ASN A 75 -19.07 -22.45 -8.35
N GLU A 76 -19.34 -21.31 -7.70
CA GLU A 76 -20.43 -21.17 -6.73
C GLU A 76 -20.54 -19.74 -6.17
N THR A 77 -21.75 -19.22 -6.30
CA THR A 77 -22.30 -17.99 -5.74
C THR A 77 -22.35 -18.10 -4.22
N GLY A 78 -21.66 -17.20 -3.49
CA GLY A 78 -21.75 -17.19 -2.03
C GLY A 78 -20.78 -16.23 -1.35
N ASN A 79 -21.15 -14.95 -1.31
CA ASN A 79 -20.71 -13.91 -0.37
C ASN A 79 -19.46 -14.20 0.48
N THR A 80 -18.27 -13.97 -0.07
CA THR A 80 -17.10 -13.66 0.76
C THR A 80 -16.81 -12.18 0.59
N LYS A 81 -17.15 -11.38 1.61
CA LYS A 81 -16.78 -9.97 1.66
C LYS A 81 -15.26 -9.90 1.85
N GLU A 82 -14.53 -9.91 0.75
CA GLU A 82 -13.12 -9.52 0.74
C GLU A 82 -13.03 -8.04 1.11
N THR A 83 -12.68 -7.78 2.36
CA THR A 83 -12.40 -6.44 2.87
C THR A 83 -11.05 -6.49 3.54
N SER A 84 -9.96 -6.45 2.77
CA SER A 84 -8.61 -6.30 3.36
C SER A 84 -7.51 -5.84 2.39
N SER A 85 -7.82 -5.01 1.39
CA SER A 85 -6.75 -4.32 0.63
C SER A 85 -7.04 -2.87 0.28
N ASP A 86 -8.31 -2.45 0.25
CA ASP A 86 -8.66 -1.04 -0.01
C ASP A 86 -8.35 -0.08 1.16
N LEU A 87 -8.24 -0.59 2.39
CA LEU A 87 -8.01 0.27 3.56
C LEU A 87 -6.60 0.88 3.60
N MET A 88 -5.60 0.17 3.04
CA MET A 88 -4.21 0.63 3.02
C MET A 88 -4.01 1.83 2.09
N VAL A 89 -4.71 1.86 0.97
CA VAL A 89 -4.67 2.98 0.02
C VAL A 89 -5.41 4.19 0.60
N ALA A 90 -6.56 3.98 1.23
CA ALA A 90 -7.39 5.06 1.77
C ALA A 90 -6.71 5.85 2.91
N VAL A 91 -5.84 5.24 3.72
CA VAL A 91 -5.17 5.91 4.85
C VAL A 91 -3.90 6.67 4.43
N SER A 92 -3.19 6.22 3.40
CA SER A 92 -1.91 6.82 2.99
C SER A 92 -2.06 8.23 2.38
N VAL A 93 -3.06 8.44 1.52
CA VAL A 93 -3.32 9.71 0.83
C VAL A 93 -3.59 10.89 1.79
N PRO A 94 -4.51 10.79 2.78
CA PRO A 94 -4.77 11.90 3.70
C PRO A 94 -3.59 12.25 4.61
N VAL A 95 -2.77 11.26 5.00
CA VAL A 95 -1.58 11.50 5.84
C VAL A 95 -0.53 12.30 5.05
N VAL A 96 -0.26 11.95 3.80
CA VAL A 96 0.69 12.69 2.95
C VAL A 96 0.19 14.12 2.70
N ALA A 97 -1.11 14.30 2.42
CA ALA A 97 -1.70 15.62 2.24
C ALA A 97 -1.58 16.50 3.50
N ALA A 98 -1.81 15.95 4.69
CA ALA A 98 -1.65 16.67 5.96
C ALA A 98 -0.20 17.09 6.23
N VAL A 99 0.78 16.22 5.94
CA VAL A 99 2.20 16.55 6.08
C VAL A 99 2.62 17.66 5.11
N VAL A 100 2.21 17.58 3.85
CA VAL A 100 2.51 18.64 2.86
C VAL A 100 1.85 19.96 3.26
N PHE A 101 0.58 19.93 3.68
CA PHE A 101 -0.15 21.11 4.12
C PHE A 101 0.49 21.78 5.35
N THR A 102 0.88 20.99 6.36
CA THR A 102 1.55 21.53 7.55
C THR A 102 2.91 22.14 7.20
N VAL A 103 3.72 21.54 6.33
CA VAL A 103 4.99 22.11 5.86
C VAL A 103 4.78 23.39 5.03
N HIS A 104 3.78 23.43 4.15
CA HIS A 104 3.44 24.64 3.39
C HIS A 104 2.94 25.78 4.27
N ARG A 105 2.13 25.47 5.28
CA ARG A 105 1.69 26.44 6.31
C ARG A 105 2.87 26.95 7.14
N ARG A 106 3.85 26.10 7.45
CA ARG A 106 5.07 26.52 8.16
C ARG A 106 5.96 27.42 7.29
N LYS A 107 5.96 27.23 5.96
CA LYS A 107 6.66 28.12 5.02
C LYS A 107 5.93 29.47 4.81
N LYS A 108 4.60 29.52 4.99
CA LYS A 108 3.83 30.77 4.98
C LYS A 108 3.54 31.24 6.42
N ALA A 109 4.50 31.92 7.04
CA ALA A 109 4.15 32.85 8.11
C ALA A 109 3.20 33.93 7.54
N PRO A 110 2.19 34.41 8.28
CA PRO A 110 1.21 35.34 7.76
C PRO A 110 1.78 36.75 7.61
N ASP A 111 1.61 37.36 6.43
CA ASP A 111 1.90 38.78 6.16
C ASP A 111 0.97 39.76 6.92
N SER A 112 0.28 39.32 7.97
CA SER A 112 -0.73 40.13 8.68
C SER A 112 -0.18 41.12 9.71
N VAL A 113 1.13 41.20 9.91
CA VAL A 113 1.71 42.17 10.88
C VAL A 113 1.84 43.57 10.26
N HIS A 114 1.92 43.68 8.93
CA HIS A 114 2.07 44.98 8.28
C HIS A 114 0.77 45.80 8.27
N GLU A 115 -0.40 45.15 8.14
CA GLU A 115 -1.69 45.85 7.99
C GLU A 115 -2.29 46.34 9.32
N ILE A 116 -1.95 45.71 10.46
CA ILE A 116 -2.44 46.12 11.78
C ILE A 116 -1.63 47.32 12.33
N SER A 117 -0.33 47.40 11.99
CA SER A 117 0.55 48.48 12.46
C SER A 117 0.19 49.86 11.86
N GLU A 118 -0.37 49.87 10.64
CA GLU A 118 -0.73 51.10 9.94
C GLU A 118 -2.06 51.69 10.45
N ARG A 119 -2.99 50.84 10.93
CA ARG A 119 -4.29 51.28 11.47
C ARG A 119 -4.26 51.73 12.93
N LEU A 120 -3.22 51.37 13.68
CA LEU A 120 -3.10 51.71 15.10
C LEU A 120 -2.12 52.86 15.38
N ASN A 121 -1.58 53.54 14.37
CA ASN A 121 -0.71 54.69 14.57
C ASN A 121 -1.51 56.01 14.63
N PRO A 122 -1.75 56.61 15.82
CA PRO A 122 -2.56 57.82 15.95
C PRO A 122 -1.85 59.11 15.50
N LYS A 123 -0.65 59.03 14.88
CA LYS A 123 0.19 60.20 14.60
C LYS A 123 0.15 60.76 13.18
N LYS A 124 -0.72 60.27 12.28
CA LYS A 124 -0.79 60.80 10.90
C LYS A 124 -2.01 61.68 10.59
N SER A 125 -2.90 61.93 11.56
CA SER A 125 -4.11 62.75 11.31
C SER A 125 -3.92 64.26 11.52
N ILE A 126 -2.72 64.75 11.87
CA ILE A 126 -2.49 66.18 12.14
C ILE A 126 -1.11 66.58 11.61
N SER A 127 -1.06 67.60 10.75
CA SER A 127 0.09 68.06 9.93
C SER A 127 0.37 67.15 8.74
N ASN A 128 0.04 67.49 7.50
CA ASN A 128 0.34 68.73 6.79
C ASN A 128 -0.85 69.01 5.84
N THR A 129 -1.73 69.97 6.14
CA THR A 129 -1.54 71.40 5.86
C THR A 129 -1.03 71.66 4.44
N ALA A 130 -1.99 72.04 3.60
CA ALA A 130 -1.93 73.15 2.67
C ALA A 130 -0.66 73.34 1.82
N HIS A 131 -0.77 73.07 0.53
CA HIS A 131 -0.42 74.00 -0.56
C HIS A 131 -0.87 73.33 -1.88
N SER A 132 -2.01 73.71 -2.46
CA SER A 132 -2.27 74.94 -3.24
C SER A 132 -1.61 74.93 -4.61
N ARG A 133 -2.47 74.86 -5.66
CA ARG A 133 -2.35 75.48 -7.01
C ARG A 133 -1.28 74.92 -7.95
N THR A 134 -1.42 74.86 -9.29
CA THR A 134 -2.41 75.36 -10.27
C THR A 134 -2.15 74.72 -11.64
N SER A 135 -3.22 74.54 -12.44
CA SER A 135 -3.43 74.71 -13.90
C SER A 135 -2.21 74.97 -14.83
N ILE A 136 -2.16 74.54 -16.10
CA ILE A 136 -2.98 74.97 -17.27
C ILE A 136 -2.70 74.00 -18.44
N VAL A 137 -3.71 73.70 -19.26
CA VAL A 137 -3.57 73.11 -20.61
C VAL A 137 -3.84 74.22 -21.62
N ASP A 138 -2.87 74.54 -22.47
CA ASP A 138 -3.06 75.38 -23.66
C ASP A 138 -3.56 74.52 -24.84
N SER A 139 -4.60 74.99 -25.52
CA SER A 139 -4.94 74.60 -26.91
C SER A 139 -4.09 75.45 -27.88
N PRO A 140 -3.88 75.08 -29.17
CA PRO A 140 -4.89 75.40 -30.20
C PRO A 140 -4.92 74.52 -31.47
N SER A 141 -6.03 74.75 -32.20
CA SER A 141 -6.36 74.55 -33.63
C SER A 141 -6.70 73.17 -34.17
#